data_AF-A0A8T4VUH6-F1
#
_entry.id   AF-A0A8T4VUH6-F1
#
_cell.length_a   1.000
_cell.length_b   1.000
_cell.length_c   1.000
_cell.angle_alpha   90.00
_cell.angle_beta   90.00
_cell.angle_gamma   90.00
#
_symmetry.space_group_name_H-M   'P 1'
#
loop_
_entity.id
_entity.type
_entity.pdbx_description
1 polymer ?
#
loop_
_entity_poly.entity_id
_entity_poly.type
_entity_poly.pdbx_seq_one_letter_code
_entity_poly.pdbx_strand_id
1 'polypeptide(L)' 'GGINEFEVELFRQYGVEGVLHAGDLLKNTVTWYLDTYPVDWSSTNETILLDTWVDVQVAQSYVLLGDPSLRIGGYQK' A
#
# COMPACT_ATOMS: atom_id res chain seq x y z
N GLY A 1 -11.60 0.86 -8.14
CA GLY A 1 -10.50 0.05 -8.70
C GLY A 1 -9.33 0.20 -7.77
N GLY A 2 -8.72 -0.92 -7.36
CA GLY A 2 -7.82 -1.00 -6.20
C GLY A 2 -6.66 0.01 -6.16
N ILE A 3 -6.19 0.48 -7.32
CA ILE A 3 -5.15 1.54 -7.41
C ILE A 3 -5.54 2.80 -6.62
N ASN A 4 -6.81 3.23 -6.70
CA ASN A 4 -7.26 4.44 -5.99
C ASN A 4 -7.24 4.26 -4.46
N GLU A 5 -7.47 3.03 -3.98
CA GLU A 5 -7.52 2.74 -2.55
C GLU A 5 -6.14 2.64 -1.92
N PHE A 6 -5.15 2.13 -2.67
CA PHE A 6 -3.76 2.14 -2.24
C PHE A 6 -3.26 3.57 -1.98
N GLU A 7 -3.54 4.51 -2.90
CA GLU A 7 -3.14 5.91 -2.74
C GLU A 7 -3.88 6.61 -1.59
N VAL A 8 -5.17 6.33 -1.42
CA VAL A 8 -5.94 6.86 -0.28
C VAL A 8 -5.34 6.41 1.04
N GLU A 9 -5.00 5.13 1.18
CA GLU A 9 -4.35 4.63 2.39
C GLU A 9 -2.97 5.27 2.58
N LEU A 10 -2.19 5.45 1.51
CA LEU A 10 -0.89 6.10 1.55
C LEU A 10 -0.98 7.53 2.11
N PHE A 11 -1.97 8.31 1.66
CA PHE A 11 -2.22 9.64 2.20
C PHE A 11 -2.79 9.62 3.62
N ARG A 12 -3.58 8.61 3.98
CA ARG A 12 -4.09 8.42 5.35
C ARG A 12 -2.96 8.17 6.35
N GLN A 13 -1.97 7.35 5.98
CA GLN A 13 -0.77 7.09 6.80
C GLN A 13 0.00 8.39 7.09
N TYR A 14 0.13 9.27 6.09
CA TYR A 14 0.78 10.57 6.29
C TYR A 14 -0.08 11.56 7.08
N GLY A 15 -1.31 11.79 6.63
CA GLY A 15 -2.14 12.91 7.07
C GLY A 15 -2.96 12.64 8.34
N VAL A 16 -3.22 11.37 8.65
CA VAL A 16 -4.04 10.98 9.80
C VAL A 16 -3.21 10.23 10.85
N GLU A 17 -2.44 9.22 10.44
CA GLU A 17 -1.63 8.40 11.36
C GLU A 17 -0.29 9.05 11.73
N GLY A 18 0.09 10.13 11.05
CA GLY A 18 1.32 10.88 11.34
C GLY A 18 2.59 10.09 11.07
N VAL A 19 2.57 9.15 10.12
CA VAL A 19 3.76 8.41 9.69
C VAL A 19 4.63 9.30 8.80
N LEU A 20 5.84 9.59 9.26
CA LEU A 20 6.70 10.59 8.62
C LEU A 20 7.86 10.00 7.82
N HIS A 21 8.25 8.74 8.02
CA HIS A 21 9.30 8.13 7.23
C HIS A 21 8.73 7.50 5.97
N ALA A 22 9.36 7.75 4.83
CA ALA A 22 8.90 7.27 3.52
C ALA A 22 8.77 5.73 3.48
N GLY A 23 9.72 5.03 4.09
CA GLY A 23 9.71 3.56 4.18
C GLY A 23 8.58 3.03 5.05
N ASP A 24 8.37 3.60 6.24
CA ASP A 24 7.29 3.19 7.14
C ASP A 24 5.91 3.43 6.50
N LEU A 25 5.77 4.55 5.78
CA LEU A 25 4.55 4.93 5.10
C LEU A 25 4.19 3.95 3.98
N LEU A 26 5.15 3.63 3.09
CA LEU A 26 4.92 2.63 2.04
C LEU A 26 4.68 1.24 2.64
N LYS A 27 5.48 0.83 3.64
CA LYS A 27 5.33 -0.46 4.33
C LYS A 27 3.93 -0.63 4.89
N ASN A 28 3.44 0.34 5.67
CA ASN A 28 2.13 0.26 6.30
C ASN A 28 1.01 0.20 5.26
N THR A 29 1.13 0.98 4.19
CA THR A 29 0.15 1.00 3.08
C THR A 29 0.10 -0.36 2.39
N VAL A 30 1.26 -0.94 2.05
CA VAL A 30 1.33 -2.27 1.43
C VAL A 30 0.75 -3.33 2.36
N THR A 31 1.11 -3.34 3.64
CA THR A 31 0.54 -4.29 4.61
C THR A 31 -0.97 -4.17 4.70
N TRP A 32 -1.50 -2.96 4.86
CA TRP A 32 -2.95 -2.72 4.91
C TRP A 32 -3.66 -3.23 3.64
N TYR A 33 -3.07 -2.98 2.48
CA TYR A 33 -3.65 -3.37 1.20
C TYR A 33 -3.66 -4.91 1.03
N LEU A 34 -2.58 -5.59 1.42
CA LEU A 34 -2.51 -7.06 1.40
C LEU A 34 -3.48 -7.71 2.39
N ASP A 35 -3.69 -7.10 3.55
CA ASP A 35 -4.65 -7.58 4.55
C ASP A 35 -6.11 -7.34 4.12
N THR A 36 -6.36 -6.27 3.35
CA THR A 36 -7.68 -5.92 2.81
C THR A 36 -8.05 -6.79 1.61
N TYR A 37 -7.05 -7.11 0.77
CA TYR A 37 -7.20 -7.92 -0.45
C TYR A 37 -6.33 -9.18 -0.40
N PRO A 38 -6.61 -10.11 0.55
CA PRO A 38 -5.82 -11.32 0.68
C PRO A 38 -6.01 -12.21 -0.55
N VAL A 39 -4.92 -12.82 -1.03
CA VAL A 39 -5.00 -13.77 -2.14
C VAL A 39 -5.54 -15.10 -1.64
N ASP A 40 -6.72 -15.48 -2.12
CA ASP A 40 -7.24 -16.83 -1.97
C ASP A 40 -6.98 -17.64 -3.25
N TRP A 41 -5.94 -18.46 -3.22
CA TRP A 41 -5.59 -19.35 -4.33
C TRP A 41 -6.59 -20.50 -4.55
N SER A 42 -7.56 -20.67 -3.63
CA SER A 42 -8.60 -21.70 -3.72
C SER A 42 -9.89 -21.20 -4.37
N SER A 43 -10.09 -19.88 -4.49
CA SER A 43 -11.31 -19.25 -5.01
C SER A 43 -11.25 -18.87 -6.50
N THR A 44 -10.29 -19.40 -7.26
CA THR A 44 -9.94 -19.00 -8.64
C THR A 44 -11.01 -19.22 -9.72
N ASN A 45 -12.24 -19.60 -9.32
CA ASN A 45 -13.35 -19.91 -10.20
C ASN A 45 -14.43 -18.81 -10.23
N GLU A 46 -14.24 -17.73 -9.49
CA GLU A 46 -15.11 -16.55 -9.55
C GLU A 46 -14.61 -15.58 -10.61
N THR A 47 -15.51 -14.81 -11.22
CA THR A 47 -15.18 -13.88 -12.31
C THR A 47 -14.02 -12.96 -11.92
N ILE A 48 -13.12 -12.65 -12.86
CA ILE A 48 -11.96 -11.74 -12.78
C ILE A 48 -12.20 -10.40 -12.03
N LEU A 49 -13.46 -9.98 -11.89
CA LEU A 49 -13.90 -8.78 -11.16
C LEU A 49 -14.02 -8.95 -9.64
N LEU A 50 -14.06 -10.19 -9.15
CA LEU A 50 -14.14 -10.58 -7.73
C LEU A 50 -12.82 -11.16 -7.22
N ASP A 51 -11.84 -11.25 -8.11
CA ASP A 51 -10.57 -11.93 -7.88
C ASP A 51 -9.57 -10.98 -7.20
N THR A 52 -9.43 -11.10 -5.88
CA THR A 52 -8.50 -10.31 -5.06
C THR A 52 -7.03 -10.47 -5.48
N TRP A 53 -6.69 -11.53 -6.22
CA TRP A 53 -5.35 -11.73 -6.77
C TRP A 53 -4.96 -10.68 -7.82
N VAL A 54 -5.94 -10.09 -8.52
CA VAL A 54 -5.70 -8.98 -9.46
C VAL A 54 -5.36 -7.71 -8.69
N ASP A 55 -6.10 -7.43 -7.63
CA ASP A 55 -5.87 -6.25 -6.80
C ASP A 55 -4.50 -6.31 -6.13
N VAL A 56 -4.05 -7.48 -5.66
CA VAL A 56 -2.74 -7.65 -5.02
C VAL A 56 -1.56 -7.24 -5.90
N GLN A 57 -1.70 -7.31 -7.24
CA GLN A 57 -0.63 -6.91 -8.16
C GLN A 57 -0.33 -5.42 -8.10
N VAL A 58 -1.30 -4.61 -7.68
CA VAL A 58 -1.11 -3.16 -7.46
C VAL A 58 0.00 -2.90 -6.45
N ALA A 59 0.12 -3.70 -5.39
CA ALA A 59 1.20 -3.53 -4.42
C ALA A 59 2.60 -3.69 -5.05
N GLN A 60 2.71 -4.46 -6.14
CA GLN A 60 3.97 -4.67 -6.86
C GLN A 60 4.36 -3.48 -7.75
N SER A 61 3.42 -2.60 -8.13
CA SER A 61 3.74 -1.42 -8.94
C SER A 61 4.31 -0.25 -8.13
N TYR A 62 4.21 -0.29 -6.80
CA TYR A 62 4.72 0.76 -5.92
C TYR A 62 6.05 0.36 -5.30
N VAL A 63 7.13 0.99 -5.76
CA VAL A 63 8.50 0.76 -5.27
C VAL A 63 9.09 2.06 -4.76
N LEU A 64 9.62 2.06 -3.53
CA LEU A 64 10.37 3.20 -2.99
C LEU A 64 11.82 3.16 -3.51
N LEU A 65 12.21 4.21 -4.21
CA LEU A 65 13.60 4.44 -4.65
C LEU A 65 14.25 5.50 -3.78
N GLY A 66 15.27 5.14 -3.01
CA GLY A 66 16.00 6.04 -2.13
C GLY A 66 16.15 5.51 -0.71
N ASP A 67 16.41 6.40 0.25
CA ASP A 67 16.54 6.06 1.66
C ASP A 67 15.15 5.88 2.31
N PRO A 68 14.78 4.66 2.75
CA PRO A 68 13.50 4.42 3.41
C PRO A 68 13.38 5.13 4.76
N SER A 69 14.49 5.47 5.42
CA SER A 69 14.48 6.19 6.69
C SER A 69 14.22 7.68 6.51
N LEU A 70 14.17 8.20 5.27
CA LEU A 70 14.00 9.61 4.99
C LEU A 70 12.67 10.15 5.57
N ARG A 71 12.79 11.18 6.41
CA ARG A 71 11.63 11.89 6.97
C ARG A 71 11.06 12.89 5.96
N ILE A 72 9.79 12.71 5.61
CA ILE A 72 9.01 13.64 4.79
C ILE A 72 8.89 14.97 5.55
N GLY A 73 9.25 16.07 4.90
CA GLY A 73 9.34 17.40 5.53
C GLY A 73 10.69 17.71 6.21
N GLY A 74 11.63 16.75 6.22
CA GLY A 74 12.98 16.93 6.75
C GLY A 74 13.11 16.72 8.26
N TYR A 75 14.35 16.76 8.74
CA TYR A 75 14.68 16.65 10.16
C TYR A 75 14.79 18.03 10.79
N GLN A 76 14.34 18.16 12.04
CA GLN A 76 14.57 19.38 12.82
C GLN A 76 16.08 19.55 13.05
N LYS A 77 16.55 20.79 12.90
CA LYS A 77 17.94 21.18 13.16
C LYS A 77 18.22 21.30 14.64
#